data_AF-F9WZ28-F1
#
_entry.id   AF-F9WZ28-F1
#
_cell.length_a   1.000
_cell.length_b   1.000
_cell.length_c   1.000
_cell.angle_alpha   90.00
_cell.angle_beta   90.00
_cell.angle_gamma   90.00
#
_symmetry.space_group_name_H-M   'P 1'
#
loop_
_entity.id
_entity.type
_entity.pdbx_description
1 polymer ?
#
loop_
_entity_poly.entity_id
_entity_poly.type
_entity_poly.pdbx_seq_one_letter_code
_entity_poly.pdbx_strand_id
1 'polypeptide(L)' 'MRTPWTSLSLVLKEEATRVREFEEREEKRKKAVTRNVWKHLPDRPVQLQRQWYSW' A
#
# COMPACT_ATOMS: atom_id res chain seq x y z
N MET A 1 18.74 -40.12 -14.00
CA MET A 1 18.03 -39.17 -13.11
C MET A 1 19.05 -38.33 -12.37
N ARG A 2 18.91 -37.00 -12.32
CA ARG A 2 19.73 -36.11 -11.47
C ARG A 2 18.92 -35.77 -10.22
N THR A 3 19.50 -35.96 -9.04
CA THR A 3 18.90 -35.55 -7.77
C THR A 3 18.97 -34.02 -7.63
N PRO A 4 17.87 -33.33 -7.29
CA PRO A 4 17.90 -31.88 -7.10
C PRO A 4 18.63 -31.51 -5.81
N TRP A 5 19.32 -30.36 -5.82
CA TRP A 5 20.00 -29.78 -4.66
C TRP A 5 19.38 -28.43 -4.33
N THR A 6 19.20 -28.14 -3.04
CA THR A 6 18.65 -26.87 -2.55
C THR A 6 19.50 -26.30 -1.44
N SER A 7 19.60 -24.98 -1.39
CA SER A 7 20.23 -24.25 -0.28
C SER A 7 19.17 -23.42 0.47
N LEU A 8 19.39 -23.24 1.78
CA LEU A 8 18.61 -22.34 2.62
C LEU A 8 19.49 -21.15 3.01
N SER A 9 18.97 -19.94 2.82
CA SER A 9 19.63 -18.72 3.27
C SER A 9 18.72 -17.98 4.23
N LEU A 10 19.29 -17.55 5.35
CA LEU A 10 18.59 -16.87 6.43
C LEU A 10 19.16 -15.47 6.59
N VAL A 11 18.28 -14.49 6.80
CA VAL A 11 18.66 -13.13 7.18
C VAL A 11 18.05 -12.88 8.55
N LEU A 12 18.89 -12.98 9.58
CA LEU A 12 18.48 -12.69 10.95
C LEU A 12 18.53 -11.18 11.16
N LYS A 13 17.48 -10.64 11.74
CA LYS A 13 17.37 -9.24 12.13
C LYS A 13 16.98 -9.15 13.59
N GLU A 14 17.20 -7.98 14.18
CA GLU A 14 16.78 -7.68 15.54
C GLU A 14 15.28 -7.37 15.63
N GLU A 15 14.70 -7.55 16.82
CA GLU A 15 13.29 -7.22 17.11
C GLU A 15 12.95 -5.75 16.82
N ALA A 16 13.92 -4.83 16.89
CA ALA A 16 13.72 -3.43 16.51
C ALA A 16 13.17 -3.28 15.08
N THR A 17 13.57 -4.16 14.15
CA THR A 17 13.05 -4.13 12.77
C THR A 17 11.58 -4.50 12.72
N ARG A 18 11.16 -5.47 13.55
CA ARG A 18 9.76 -5.93 13.64
C ARG A 18 8.85 -4.82 14.16
N VAL A 19 9.29 -4.11 15.21
CA VAL A 19 8.53 -3.00 15.79
C VAL A 19 8.35 -1.88 14.77
N ARG A 20 9.43 -1.47 14.09
CA ARG A 20 9.37 -0.45 13.04
C ARG A 20 8.41 -0.84 11.92
N GLU A 21 8.49 -2.07 11.41
CA GLU A 21 7.60 -2.53 10.35
C GLU A 21 6.14 -2.58 10.79
N PHE A 22 5.88 -2.93 12.05
CA PHE A 22 4.53 -2.93 12.61
C PHE A 22 3.98 -1.51 12.67
N GLU A 23 4.73 -0.56 13.21
CA GLU A 23 4.33 0.86 13.29
C GLU A 23 4.05 1.44 11.90
N GLU A 24 4.91 1.18 10.91
CA GLU A 24 4.69 1.61 9.53
C GLU A 24 3.40 1.03 8.93
N ARG A 25 3.08 -0.23 9.22
CA ARG A 25 1.82 -0.86 8.78
C ARG A 25 0.62 -0.23 9.47
N GLU A 26 0.71 0.04 10.76
CA GLU A 26 -0.34 0.70 11.54
C GLU A 26 -0.63 2.11 11.02
N GLU A 27 0.40 2.90 10.74
CA GLU A 27 0.25 4.22 10.17
C GLU A 27 -0.39 4.18 8.78
N LYS A 28 0.06 3.27 7.91
CA LYS A 28 -0.55 3.08 6.59
C LYS A 28 -2.01 2.71 6.70
N ARG A 29 -2.38 1.83 7.63
CA ARG A 29 -3.76 1.45 7.89
C ARG A 29 -4.59 2.63 8.39
N LYS A 30 -4.08 3.39 9.36
CA LYS A 30 -4.74 4.60 9.87
C LYS A 30 -4.98 5.61 8.73
N LYS A 31 -3.96 5.88 7.91
CA LYS A 31 -4.06 6.77 6.73
C LYS A 31 -5.07 6.26 5.70
N ALA A 32 -5.13 4.96 5.44
CA ALA A 32 -6.09 4.37 4.53
C ALA A 32 -7.53 4.54 5.03
N VAL A 33 -7.77 4.29 6.32
CA VAL A 33 -9.08 4.44 6.95
C VAL A 33 -9.51 5.90 6.98
N THR A 34 -8.64 6.85 7.33
CA THR A 34 -9.03 8.27 7.43
C THR A 34 -9.15 8.94 6.07
N ARG A 35 -8.24 8.67 5.13
CA ARG A 35 -8.20 9.36 3.84
C ARG A 35 -9.16 8.77 2.81
N ASN A 36 -9.32 7.46 2.81
CA ASN A 36 -10.05 6.72 1.78
C ASN A 36 -11.23 5.95 2.38
N VAL A 37 -12.01 6.58 3.27
CA VAL A 37 -13.32 6.05 3.64
C VAL A 37 -14.13 5.89 2.35
N TRP A 38 -14.77 4.75 2.17
CA TRP A 38 -15.68 4.54 1.05
C TRP A 38 -16.84 5.54 1.16
N LYS A 39 -17.00 6.38 0.14
CA LYS A 39 -18.07 7.38 0.04
C LYS A 39 -19.08 6.89 -1.00
N HIS A 40 -20.37 6.95 -0.68
CA HIS A 40 -21.45 6.58 -1.60
C HIS A 40 -21.42 7.41 -2.90
N LEU A 41 -21.11 8.71 -2.81
CA LEU A 41 -20.95 9.58 -3.97
C LEU A 41 -19.63 10.37 -3.84
N PRO A 42 -18.54 9.89 -4.45
CA PRO A 42 -17.26 10.59 -4.41
C PRO A 42 -17.20 11.68 -5.49
N ASP A 43 -16.76 12.88 -5.09
CA ASP A 43 -16.44 13.97 -6.01
C ASP A 43 -15.16 13.62 -6.78
N ARG A 44 -15.33 13.08 -7.98
CA ARG A 44 -14.21 12.78 -8.88
C ARG A 44 -13.91 14.01 -9.74
N PRO A 45 -12.64 14.44 -9.84
CA PRO A 45 -12.30 15.58 -10.67
C PRO A 45 -12.59 15.25 -12.14
N VAL A 46 -13.09 16.25 -12.87
CA VAL A 46 -13.26 16.14 -14.33
C VAL A 46 -11.87 16.12 -14.96
N GLN A 47 -11.49 14.99 -15.55
CA GLN A 47 -10.16 14.81 -16.14
C GLN A 47 -10.01 15.45 -17.54
N LEU A 48 -11.13 15.83 -18.16
CA LEU A 48 -11.15 16.42 -19.49
C LEU A 48 -11.13 17.95 -19.41
N GLN A 49 -10.31 18.58 -20.26
CA GLN A 49 -10.31 20.02 -20.46
C GLN A 49 -10.99 20.38 -21.78
N ARG A 50 -12.03 21.22 -21.72
CA ARG A 50 -12.68 21.85 -22.89
C ARG A 50 -12.42 23.36 -22.81
N GLN A 51 -12.29 24.01 -23.96
CA GLN A 51 -12.11 25.47 -24.02
C GLN A 51 -13.43 26.25 -23.92
N TRP A 52 -14.54 25.53 -24.02
CA TRP A 52 -15.89 26.06 -23.86
C TRP A 52 -16.57 25.33 -22.70
N TYR A 53 -17.57 25.97 -22.16
CA TYR A 53 -18.33 25.42 -21.06
C TYR A 53 -19.33 24.35 -21.52
N SER A 54 -19.53 23.34 -20.68
CA SER A 54 -20.39 22.19 -20.93
C SER A 54 -21.33 21.90 -19.75
N TRP A 55 -21.68 22.95 -19.00
CA TRP A 55 -22.64 22.87 -17.89
C TRP A 55 -24.01 22.40 -18.39
#